data_AF-E6KTB3-F1
#
_entry.id   AF-E6KTB3-F1
#
_cell.length_a   1.000
_cell.length_b   1.000
_cell.length_c   1.000
_cell.angle_alpha   90.00
_cell.angle_beta   90.00
_cell.angle_gamma   90.00
#
_symmetry.space_group_name_H-M   'P 1'
#
loop_
_entity.id
_entity.type
_entity.pdbx_description
1 polymer ?
#
loop_
_entity_poly.entity_id
_entity_poly.type
_entity_poly.pdbx_seq_one_letter_code
_entity_poly.pdbx_strand_id
1 'polypeptide(L)'
;MLVFQEANATQMAEVFRKRVAVVKNFIPDVSDGIKSSVGDWTGESRQACDAALKRLEERGEELAELLTAAADAMEEILAEGQHAESKAFACIDS
;
A
#
# COMPACT_ATOMS: atom_id res chain seq x y z
N MET A 1 -9.34 8.76 -31.25
CA MET A 1 -8.14 8.97 -30.42
C MET A 1 -8.41 8.28 -29.09
N LEU A 2 -7.71 7.17 -28.81
CA LEU A 2 -7.69 6.62 -27.46
C LEU A 2 -6.82 7.58 -26.65
N VAL A 3 -7.41 8.22 -25.63
CA VAL A 3 -6.67 9.10 -24.72
C VAL A 3 -6.41 8.29 -23.46
N PHE A 4 -5.15 7.93 -23.24
CA PHE A 4 -4.71 7.33 -22.00
C PHE A 4 -4.71 8.39 -20.89
N GLN A 5 -5.35 8.08 -19.77
CA GLN A 5 -5.48 9.02 -18.65
C GLN A 5 -4.30 8.88 -17.68
N GLU A 6 -3.11 9.28 -18.14
CA GLU A 6 -1.85 9.25 -17.38
C GLU A 6 -1.98 9.88 -15.98
N ALA A 7 -2.70 11.00 -15.87
CA ALA A 7 -2.93 11.69 -14.60
C ALA A 7 -3.65 10.81 -13.56
N ASN A 8 -4.55 9.93 -14.00
CA ASN A 8 -5.32 9.06 -13.11
C ASN A 8 -4.48 7.88 -12.60
N ALA A 9 -3.64 7.28 -13.46
CA ALA A 9 -2.74 6.20 -13.07
C ALA A 9 -1.68 6.70 -12.06
N THR A 10 -1.07 7.86 -12.35
CA THR A 10 -0.10 8.51 -11.47
C THR A 10 -0.71 8.87 -10.12
N GLN A 11 -1.90 9.49 -10.13
CA GLN A 11 -2.59 9.85 -8.89
C GLN A 11 -2.92 8.60 -8.05
N MET A 12 -3.31 7.50 -8.68
CA MET A 12 -3.62 6.25 -7.97
C MET A 12 -2.37 5.62 -7.35
N ALA A 13 -1.24 5.59 -8.08
CA ALA A 13 0.05 5.14 -7.55
C ALA A 13 0.47 5.95 -6.30
N GLU A 14 0.35 7.27 -6.36
CA GLU A 14 0.62 8.14 -5.21
C GLU A 14 -0.31 7.87 -4.02
N VAL A 15 -1.60 7.64 -4.28
CA VAL A 15 -2.58 7.31 -3.23
C VAL A 15 -2.16 6.04 -2.52
N PHE A 16 -1.80 4.98 -3.25
CA PHE A 16 -1.33 3.73 -2.65
C PHE A 16 -0.07 3.95 -1.81
N ARG A 17 0.93 4.70 -2.30
CA ARG A 17 2.15 5.03 -1.54
C ARG A 17 1.88 5.81 -0.25
N LYS A 18 0.97 6.78 -0.30
CA LYS A 18 0.53 7.51 0.90
C LYS A 18 -0.11 6.56 1.91
N ARG A 19 -0.87 5.56 1.46
CA ARG A 19 -1.48 4.55 2.34
C ARG A 19 -0.46 3.59 2.94
N VAL A 20 0.58 3.19 2.20
CA VAL A 20 1.72 2.41 2.75
C VAL A 20 2.31 3.10 3.96
N ALA A 21 2.63 4.40 3.83
CA ALA A 21 3.20 5.17 4.94
C ALA A 21 2.25 5.26 6.15
N VAL A 22 0.95 5.42 5.92
CA VAL A 22 -0.05 5.42 7.00
C VAL A 22 -0.07 4.08 7.74
N VAL A 23 -0.08 2.96 7.03
CA VAL A 23 -0.09 1.62 7.64
C VAL A 23 1.20 1.39 8.45
N LYS A 24 2.36 1.71 7.87
CA LYS A 24 3.66 1.51 8.53
C LYS A 24 3.85 2.35 9.80
N ASN A 25 3.20 3.51 9.89
CA ASN A 25 3.23 4.34 11.10
C ASN A 25 2.16 3.94 12.13
N PHE A 26 0.97 3.58 11.67
CA PHE A 26 -0.17 3.28 12.56
C PHE A 26 0.03 2.01 13.39
N ILE A 27 0.60 0.95 12.80
CA ILE A 27 0.71 -0.36 13.45
C ILE A 27 1.63 -0.32 14.68
N PRO A 28 2.85 0.27 14.63
CA PRO A 28 3.67 0.49 15.81
C PRO A 28 2.97 1.33 16.88
N ASP A 29 2.36 2.45 16.50
CA ASP A 29 1.68 3.35 17.45
C ASP A 29 0.56 2.63 18.24
N VAL A 30 -0.23 1.80 17.55
CA VAL A 30 -1.27 0.99 18.19
C VAL A 30 -0.69 -0.12 19.05
N SER A 31 0.36 -0.80 18.57
CA SER A 31 1.06 -1.85 19.34
C SER A 31 1.58 -1.29 20.66
N ASP A 32 2.20 -0.11 20.64
CA ASP A 32 2.73 0.55 21.82
C ASP A 32 1.62 1.03 22.77
N GLY A 33 0.54 1.61 22.22
CA GLY A 33 -0.63 2.02 23.00
C GLY A 33 -1.30 0.84 23.73
N ILE A 34 -1.44 -0.30 23.06
CA ILE A 34 -1.97 -1.53 23.65
C ILE A 34 -1.02 -2.06 24.73
N LYS A 35 0.28 -2.19 24.43
CA LYS A 35 1.30 -2.65 25.40
C LYS A 35 1.31 -1.80 26.67
N SER A 36 1.15 -0.48 26.54
CA SER A 36 1.03 0.43 27.66
C SER A 36 -0.25 0.22 28.45
N SER A 37 -1.37 -0.03 27.77
CA SER A 37 -2.69 -0.24 28.41
C SER A 37 -2.80 -1.58 29.14
N VAL A 38 -2.12 -2.62 28.64
CA VAL A 38 -2.15 -3.98 29.22
C VAL A 38 -0.98 -4.26 30.16
N GLY A 39 -0.33 -3.22 30.68
CA GLY A 39 0.96 -3.31 31.39
C GLY A 39 1.03 -4.38 32.48
N ASP A 40 -0.01 -4.50 33.31
CA ASP A 40 -0.04 -5.43 34.44
C ASP A 40 -0.66 -6.80 34.12
N TRP A 41 -1.06 -7.03 32.86
CA TRP A 41 -1.63 -8.32 32.47
C TRP A 41 -0.57 -9.41 32.57
N THR A 42 -0.97 -10.56 33.12
CA THR A 42 -0.11 -11.74 33.27
C THR A 42 -0.84 -13.00 32.79
N GLY A 43 -0.12 -14.13 32.73
CA GLY A 43 -0.69 -15.43 32.39
C GLY A 43 -1.27 -15.49 30.96
N GLU A 44 -2.36 -16.27 30.80
CA GLU A 44 -2.99 -16.53 29.51
C GLU A 44 -3.50 -15.26 28.82
N SER A 45 -3.99 -14.27 29.57
CA SER A 45 -4.46 -12.99 29.02
C SER A 45 -3.32 -12.20 28.38
N ARG A 46 -2.12 -12.22 28.99
CA ARG A 46 -0.94 -11.58 28.41
C ARG A 46 -0.51 -12.29 27.13
N GLN A 47 -0.45 -13.62 27.14
CA GLN A 47 -0.08 -14.41 25.97
C GLN A 47 -1.05 -14.22 24.80
N ALA A 48 -2.35 -14.16 25.09
CA ALA A 48 -3.38 -13.88 24.09
C ALA A 48 -3.22 -12.47 23.49
N CYS A 49 -2.89 -11.47 24.32
CA CYS A 49 -2.61 -10.11 23.88
C CYS A 49 -1.37 -10.05 22.97
N ASP A 50 -0.24 -10.62 23.40
CA ASP A 50 1.00 -10.63 22.62
C ASP A 50 0.81 -11.37 21.28
N ALA A 51 0.06 -12.47 21.27
CA ALA A 51 -0.29 -13.17 20.03
C ALA A 51 -1.23 -12.36 19.12
N ALA A 52 -2.13 -11.55 19.67
CA ALA A 52 -2.97 -10.65 18.88
C ALA A 52 -2.16 -9.50 18.28
N LEU A 53 -1.24 -8.91 19.06
CA LEU A 53 -0.32 -7.87 18.59
C LEU A 53 0.59 -8.37 17.48
N LYS A 54 1.16 -9.57 17.62
CA LYS A 54 1.96 -10.16 16.55
C LYS A 54 1.18 -10.32 15.25
N ARG A 55 -0.07 -10.80 15.32
CA ARG A 55 -0.94 -10.91 14.12
C ARG A 55 -1.27 -9.56 13.51
N LEU A 56 -1.42 -8.51 14.34
CA LEU A 56 -1.63 -7.15 13.86
C LEU A 56 -0.41 -6.64 13.10
N GLU A 57 0.79 -6.87 13.64
CA GLU A 57 2.07 -6.51 13.02
C GLU A 57 2.27 -7.23 11.67
N GLU A 58 2.07 -8.56 11.63
CA GLU A 58 2.17 -9.36 10.41
C GLU A 58 1.18 -8.89 9.32
N ARG A 59 -0.09 -8.68 9.68
CA ARG A 59 -1.11 -8.19 8.74
C ARG A 59 -0.85 -6.76 8.28
N GLY A 60 -0.23 -5.95 9.14
CA GLY A 60 0.20 -4.60 8.81
C GLY A 60 1.24 -4.59 7.70
N GLU A 61 2.25 -5.46 7.80
CA GLU A 61 3.27 -5.58 6.76
C GLU A 61 2.68 -6.16 5.46
N GLU A 62 1.87 -7.23 5.54
CA GLU A 62 1.19 -7.79 4.36
C GLU A 62 0.36 -6.74 3.62
N LEU A 63 -0.38 -5.89 4.35
CA LEU A 63 -1.15 -4.81 3.75
C LEU A 63 -0.24 -3.75 3.11
N ALA A 64 0.88 -3.42 3.74
CA ALA A 64 1.83 -2.47 3.18
C ALA A 64 2.49 -3.00 1.90
N GLU A 65 2.81 -4.29 1.85
CA GLU A 65 3.32 -4.95 0.64
C GLU A 65 2.29 -4.95 -0.49
N LEU A 66 1.04 -5.30 -0.20
CA LEU A 66 -0.06 -5.27 -1.18
C LEU A 66 -0.29 -3.87 -1.75
N LEU A 67 -0.27 -2.84 -0.91
CA LEU A 67 -0.41 -1.45 -1.35
C LEU A 67 0.80 -1.00 -2.19
N THR A 68 2.00 -1.48 -1.88
CA THR A 68 3.21 -1.20 -2.68
C THR A 68 3.07 -1.84 -4.07
N ALA A 69 2.72 -3.13 -4.13
CA ALA A 69 2.49 -3.82 -5.40
C ALA A 69 1.38 -3.16 -6.25
N ALA A 70 0.33 -2.65 -5.61
CA ALA A 70 -0.71 -1.90 -6.30
C ALA A 70 -0.22 -0.56 -6.87
N ALA A 71 0.72 0.12 -6.18
CA ALA A 71 1.35 1.32 -6.70
C ALA A 71 2.22 1.01 -7.92
N ASP A 72 3.03 -0.05 -7.84
CA ASP A 72 3.93 -0.46 -8.92
C ASP A 72 3.13 -0.88 -10.17
N ALA A 73 2.03 -1.62 -9.99
CA ALA A 73 1.14 -1.99 -11.10
C ALA A 73 0.52 -0.76 -11.80
N MET A 74 0.22 0.33 -11.07
CA MET A 74 -0.27 1.57 -11.68
C MET A 74 0.81 2.26 -12.53
N GLU A 75 2.09 2.14 -12.15
CA GLU A 75 3.21 2.65 -12.93
C GLU A 75 3.50 1.81 -14.18
N GLU A 76 3.32 0.49 -14.10
CA GLU A 76 3.39 -0.38 -15.28
C GLU A 76 2.28 -0.02 -16.29
N ILE A 77 1.05 0.16 -15.81
CA ILE A 77 -0.07 0.62 -16.64
C ILE A 77 0.24 1.98 -17.29
N LEU A 78 0.90 2.89 -16.55
CA LEU A 78 1.36 4.18 -17.06
C LEU A 78 2.33 4.02 -18.24
N ALA A 79 3.38 3.21 -18.05
CA ALA A 79 4.39 2.98 -19.06
C ALA A 79 3.82 2.31 -20.32
N GLU A 80 2.94 1.32 -20.15
CA GLU A 80 2.28 0.65 -21.27
C GLU A 80 1.33 1.60 -22.02
N GLY A 81 0.57 2.42 -21.30
CA GLY A 81 -0.32 3.42 -21.87
C GLY A 81 0.43 4.45 -22.74
N GLN A 82 1.51 5.02 -22.21
CA GLN A 82 2.36 5.98 -22.95
C GLN A 82 3.00 5.37 -24.20
N HIS A 83 3.43 4.10 -24.11
CA HIS A 83 4.00 3.38 -25.26
C HIS A 83 2.94 3.12 -26.34
N ALA A 84 1.71 2.75 -25.96
CA ALA A 84 0.61 2.54 -26.90
C ALA A 84 0.21 3.84 -27.61
N GLU A 85 0.12 4.97 -26.90
CA GLU A 85 -0.14 6.27 -27.49
C GLU A 85 0.96 6.68 -28.48
N SER A 86 2.23 6.52 -28.11
CA SER A 86 3.38 6.83 -28.97
C SER A 86 3.32 6.07 -30.30
N LYS A 87 2.96 4.77 -30.27
CA LYS A 87 2.76 3.96 -31.48
C LYS A 87 1.59 4.45 -32.31
N ALA A 88 0.47 4.81 -31.68
CA ALA A 88 -0.71 5.29 -32.38
C ALA A 88 -0.43 6.62 -33.12
N PHE A 89 0.34 7.53 -32.52
CA PHE A 89 0.79 8.77 -33.18
C PHE A 89 1.68 8.51 -34.40
N ALA A 90 2.67 7.62 -34.27
CA ALA A 90 3.58 7.29 -35.39
C ALA A 90 2.84 6.74 -36.63
N CYS A 91 1.74 6.00 -36.43
CA CYS A 91 0.92 5.46 -37.51
C CYS A 91 0.01 6.49 -38.19
N ILE A 92 -0.24 7.66 -37.57
CA ILE A 92 -1.09 8.72 -38.15
C ILE A 92 -0.25 9.72 -38.97
N ASP A 93 1.03 9.90 -38.62
CA ASP A 93 1.98 10.77 -39.32
C ASP A 93 2.70 10.11 -40.53
N SER A 94 2.36 8.86 -40.86
CA SER A 94 2.90 8.08 -42.00
C SER A 94 1.92 8.03 -43.17
#